data_AF-A0AAD2Y4Q4-F1
#
_entry.id   AF-A0AAD2Y4Q4-F1
#
_cell.length_a   1.000
_cell.length_b   1.000
_cell.length_c   1.000
_cell.angle_alpha   90.00
_cell.angle_beta   90.00
_cell.angle_gamma   90.00
#
_symmetry.space_group_name_H-M   'P 1'
#
loop_
_entity.id
_entity.type
_entity.pdbx_description
1 polymer ?
#
loop_
_entity_poly.entity_id
_entity_poly.type
_entity_poly.pdbx_seq_one_letter_code
_entity_poly.pdbx_strand_id
1 'polypeptide(L)'
;MKPSIYSLTRQDLIDWIESKGEKKFRATQIWEWLYRKRVQSFAEMTNISKDLLTKLDDEFVVNPLEQRIVQESADGTVKYLFELPDGMLIETVLMRQHYGLSVCVTTQVGCNIGCTFCASGLIKKQRDLNNGEIMSQIMLVQKYFDERGQGERVSHIVVMGIGEPFDNYDNVLKFVRTVNDDKGLAIGARHITVSTSGLAHKIRDFANEGVQVNLAVSLHAPNNELRSSIMKINRAFPIEKLFAAIEYYIETTNRRVTFEYIMLNEVNDGVEQALELAELLKNIKKLSYVNLIPYNPVSEHDQYSRSPKERVMAFYDTLKKNGINCVVRQEHGTDIDAACGQLRSNTMKQDKEKALTKHA
;
A
#
# COMPACT_ATOMS: atom_id res chain seq x y z
N MET A 1 11.10 13.11 -18.95
CA MET A 1 12.05 12.26 -18.20
C MET A 1 11.87 10.82 -18.64
N LYS A 2 12.92 9.98 -18.67
CA LYS A 2 12.83 8.58 -19.08
C LYS A 2 11.96 7.78 -18.08
N PRO A 3 11.06 6.89 -18.52
CA PRO A 3 10.32 6.02 -17.61
C PRO A 3 11.26 5.03 -16.90
N SER A 4 10.84 4.51 -15.75
CA SER A 4 11.57 3.40 -15.12
C SER A 4 11.34 2.10 -15.88
N ILE A 5 12.39 1.30 -16.05
CA ILE A 5 12.30 -0.08 -16.59
C ILE A 5 11.35 -0.96 -15.76
N TYR A 6 11.17 -0.67 -14.47
CA TYR A 6 10.21 -1.35 -13.61
C TYR A 6 8.74 -1.07 -13.98
N SER A 7 8.48 -0.12 -14.88
CA SER A 7 7.14 0.11 -15.44
C SER A 7 6.73 -0.97 -16.43
N LEU A 8 7.68 -1.76 -16.95
CA LEU A 8 7.38 -2.86 -17.86
C LEU A 8 6.99 -4.11 -17.08
N THR A 9 5.87 -4.72 -17.45
CA THR A 9 5.63 -6.12 -17.08
C THR A 9 6.61 -7.02 -17.82
N ARG A 10 6.69 -8.30 -17.42
CA ARG A 10 7.57 -9.24 -18.10
C ARG A 10 7.23 -9.41 -19.59
N GLN A 11 5.93 -9.34 -19.93
CA GLN A 11 5.49 -9.39 -21.32
C GLN A 11 5.88 -8.09 -22.05
N ASP A 12 5.66 -6.92 -21.44
CA ASP A 12 6.06 -5.64 -22.04
C ASP A 12 7.58 -5.58 -22.30
N LEU A 13 8.41 -6.15 -21.41
CA LEU A 13 9.84 -6.25 -21.61
C LEU A 13 10.21 -7.19 -22.76
N ILE A 14 9.49 -8.31 -22.93
CA ILE A 14 9.69 -9.22 -24.07
C ILE A 14 9.38 -8.48 -25.37
N ASP A 15 8.23 -7.81 -25.43
CA ASP A 15 7.77 -7.10 -26.61
C ASP A 15 8.73 -5.96 -26.97
N TRP A 16 9.21 -5.23 -25.96
CA TRP A 16 10.22 -4.19 -26.16
C TRP A 16 11.52 -4.77 -26.73
N ILE A 17 12.03 -5.87 -26.16
CA ILE A 17 13.26 -6.53 -26.65
C ILE A 17 13.12 -6.98 -28.11
N GLU A 18 12.00 -7.61 -28.47
CA GLU A 18 11.74 -8.04 -29.83
C GLU A 18 11.64 -6.85 -30.80
N SER A 19 11.06 -5.73 -30.36
CA SER A 19 11.00 -4.49 -31.16
C SER A 19 12.38 -3.88 -31.47
N LYS A 20 13.40 -4.19 -30.66
CA LYS A 20 14.80 -3.76 -30.89
C LYS A 20 15.62 -4.73 -31.73
N GLY A 21 14.98 -5.75 -32.30
CA GLY A 21 15.63 -6.80 -33.11
C GLY A 21 16.38 -7.84 -32.28
N GLU A 22 16.16 -7.89 -30.97
CA GLU A 22 16.82 -8.81 -30.05
C GLU A 22 15.96 -10.05 -29.78
N LYS A 23 16.61 -11.17 -29.43
CA LYS A 23 15.90 -12.43 -29.16
C LYS A 23 15.22 -12.39 -27.79
N LYS A 24 14.02 -12.97 -27.69
CA LYS A 24 13.21 -13.10 -26.45
C LYS A 24 13.98 -13.51 -25.18
N PHE A 25 15.00 -14.36 -25.28
CA PHE A 25 15.77 -14.79 -24.11
C PHE A 25 16.53 -13.62 -23.45
N ARG A 26 16.86 -12.54 -24.18
CA ARG A 26 17.47 -11.32 -23.63
C ARG A 26 16.56 -10.65 -22.60
N ALA A 27 15.25 -10.62 -22.84
CA ALA A 27 14.28 -10.13 -21.85
C ALA A 27 14.35 -10.93 -20.54
N THR A 28 14.55 -12.25 -20.62
CA THR A 28 14.67 -13.11 -19.43
C THR A 28 15.95 -12.80 -18.64
N GLN A 29 17.07 -12.57 -19.34
CA GLN A 29 18.32 -12.18 -18.69
C GLN A 29 18.19 -10.82 -17.98
N ILE A 30 17.62 -9.82 -18.66
CA ILE A 30 17.40 -8.49 -18.08
C ILE A 30 16.44 -8.58 -16.89
N TRP A 31 15.36 -9.34 -17.00
CA TRP A 31 14.43 -9.58 -15.89
C TRP A 31 15.12 -10.17 -14.66
N GLU A 32 15.99 -11.16 -14.84
CA GLU A 32 16.78 -11.74 -13.75
C GLU A 32 17.73 -10.71 -13.13
N TRP A 33 18.40 -9.89 -13.95
CA TRP A 33 19.26 -8.82 -13.45
C TRP A 33 18.50 -7.81 -12.60
N LEU A 34 17.29 -7.44 -13.03
CA LEU A 34 16.46 -6.47 -12.33
C LEU A 34 15.91 -7.02 -11.00
N TYR A 35 15.36 -8.23 -10.99
CA TYR A 35 14.58 -8.70 -9.83
C TYR A 35 15.29 -9.75 -8.96
N ARG A 36 16.29 -10.47 -9.50
CA ARG A 36 17.07 -11.47 -8.74
C ARG A 36 18.43 -10.94 -8.33
N LYS A 37 19.15 -10.31 -9.26
CA LYS A 37 20.46 -9.71 -8.99
C LYS A 37 20.35 -8.28 -8.44
N ARG A 38 19.23 -7.60 -8.74
CA ARG A 38 18.84 -6.29 -8.19
C ARG A 38 19.88 -5.20 -8.44
N VAL A 39 20.36 -5.16 -9.68
CA VAL A 39 21.34 -4.17 -10.15
C VAL A 39 20.81 -2.75 -10.01
N GLN A 40 21.73 -1.81 -9.84
CA GLN A 40 21.42 -0.39 -9.69
C GLN A 40 21.60 0.39 -10.99
N SER A 41 22.28 -0.21 -11.97
CA SER A 41 22.55 0.35 -13.30
C SER A 41 22.55 -0.75 -14.37
N PHE A 42 22.23 -0.38 -15.61
CA PHE A 42 22.29 -1.32 -16.74
C PHE A 42 23.73 -1.81 -17.00
N ALA A 43 24.74 -0.99 -16.70
CA ALA A 43 26.16 -1.32 -16.90
C ALA A 43 26.61 -2.56 -16.10
N GLU A 44 25.93 -2.91 -15.01
CA GLU A 44 26.23 -4.10 -14.21
C GLU A 44 25.83 -5.42 -14.90
N MET A 45 25.02 -5.37 -15.96
CA MET A 45 24.51 -6.56 -16.65
C MET A 45 25.58 -7.14 -17.61
N THR A 46 26.60 -7.80 -17.05
CA THR A 46 27.83 -8.21 -17.75
C THR A 46 27.64 -9.17 -18.93
N ASN A 47 26.49 -9.85 -19.03
CA ASN A 47 26.17 -10.79 -20.12
C ASN A 47 25.27 -10.20 -21.22
N ILE A 48 24.99 -8.90 -21.16
CA ILE A 48 24.21 -8.15 -22.14
C ILE A 48 25.16 -7.39 -23.08
N SER A 49 24.83 -7.31 -24.38
CA SER A 49 25.66 -6.63 -25.36
C SER A 49 25.69 -5.12 -25.08
N LYS A 50 26.83 -4.47 -25.37
CA LYS A 50 26.96 -3.01 -25.21
C LYS A 50 25.89 -2.23 -25.97
N ASP A 51 25.56 -2.67 -27.18
CA ASP A 51 24.49 -2.07 -28.01
C ASP A 51 23.12 -2.10 -27.30
N LEU A 52 22.75 -3.24 -26.71
CA LEU A 52 21.48 -3.36 -25.98
C LEU A 52 21.50 -2.58 -24.67
N LEU A 53 22.63 -2.50 -23.98
CA LEU A 53 22.79 -1.65 -22.79
C LEU A 53 22.58 -0.17 -23.13
N THR A 54 23.14 0.30 -24.25
CA THR A 54 22.92 1.67 -24.72
C THR A 54 21.44 1.93 -25.01
N LYS A 55 20.75 1.02 -25.72
CA LYS A 55 19.30 1.14 -25.97
C LYS A 55 18.47 1.19 -24.68
N LEU A 56 18.82 0.39 -23.68
CA LEU A 56 18.17 0.42 -22.37
C LEU A 56 18.40 1.76 -21.67
N ASP A 57 19.65 2.22 -21.65
CA ASP A 57 20.01 3.48 -21.00
C ASP A 57 19.37 4.68 -21.70
N ASP A 58 19.23 4.66 -23.02
CA ASP A 58 18.59 5.71 -23.83
C ASP A 58 17.09 5.84 -23.54
N GLU A 59 16.38 4.74 -23.27
CA GLU A 59 14.92 4.74 -23.12
C GLU A 59 14.44 4.67 -21.67
N PHE A 60 15.23 4.12 -20.76
CA PHE A 60 14.81 3.87 -19.40
C PHE A 60 15.80 4.37 -18.36
N VAL A 61 15.30 4.52 -17.13
CA VAL A 61 16.13 4.51 -15.92
C VAL A 61 15.82 3.27 -15.10
N VAL A 62 16.75 2.84 -14.23
CA VAL A 62 16.49 1.74 -13.31
C VAL A 62 15.54 2.22 -12.19
N ASN A 63 16.02 3.09 -11.30
CA ASN A 63 15.23 3.65 -10.21
C ASN A 63 14.91 5.13 -10.48
N PRO A 64 13.63 5.53 -10.51
CA PRO A 64 13.22 6.92 -10.69
C PRO A 64 13.10 7.70 -9.37
N LEU A 65 13.27 7.02 -8.22
CA LEU A 65 13.09 7.59 -6.88
C LEU A 65 14.44 7.96 -6.26
N GLU A 66 14.51 9.11 -5.62
CA GLU A 66 15.65 9.52 -4.80
C GLU A 66 15.34 9.39 -3.31
N GLN A 67 16.27 8.81 -2.54
CA GLN A 67 16.12 8.69 -1.09
C GLN A 67 16.48 10.01 -0.41
N ARG A 68 15.50 10.63 0.27
CA ARG A 68 15.70 11.89 1.00
C ARG A 68 15.96 11.67 2.48
N ILE A 69 15.13 10.86 3.13
CA ILE A 69 15.21 10.60 4.58
C ILE A 69 14.96 9.12 4.83
N VAL A 70 15.71 8.55 5.78
CA VAL A 70 15.45 7.23 6.36
C VAL A 70 15.41 7.37 7.87
N GLN A 71 14.37 6.84 8.49
CA GLN A 71 14.22 6.78 9.94
C GLN A 71 14.04 5.32 10.37
N GLU A 72 14.77 4.91 11.39
CA GLU A 72 14.67 3.57 11.97
C GLU A 72 14.12 3.68 13.39
N SER A 73 13.04 2.95 13.66
CA SER A 73 12.45 2.78 14.98
C SER A 73 13.25 1.78 15.81
N ALA A 74 13.14 1.89 17.13
CA ALA A 74 13.67 0.89 18.06
C ALA A 74 13.11 -0.54 17.82
N ASP A 75 11.90 -0.69 17.24
CA ASP A 75 11.32 -1.99 16.91
C ASP A 75 11.79 -2.57 15.56
N GLY A 76 12.67 -1.84 14.86
CA GLY A 76 13.22 -2.20 13.56
C GLY A 76 12.34 -1.84 12.36
N THR A 77 11.23 -1.12 12.59
CA THR A 77 10.45 -0.45 11.53
C THR A 77 11.30 0.63 10.88
N VAL A 78 11.32 0.66 9.55
CA VAL A 78 12.09 1.66 8.79
C VAL A 78 11.13 2.45 7.91
N LYS A 79 11.17 3.78 8.05
CA LYS A 79 10.37 4.70 7.26
C LYS A 79 11.27 5.44 6.28
N TYR A 80 10.89 5.42 5.01
CA TYR A 80 11.59 6.07 3.92
C TYR A 80 10.76 7.24 3.41
N LEU A 81 11.41 8.38 3.20
CA LEU A 81 10.90 9.49 2.41
C LEU A 81 11.63 9.49 1.08
N PHE A 82 10.90 9.22 0.00
CA PHE A 82 11.42 9.27 -1.36
C PHE A 82 10.92 10.53 -2.07
N GLU A 83 11.79 11.09 -2.91
CA GLU A 83 11.45 12.11 -3.87
C GLU A 83 11.23 11.48 -5.24
N LEU A 84 10.10 11.85 -5.84
CA LEU A 84 9.70 11.49 -7.18
C LEU A 84 10.37 12.41 -8.19
N PRO A 85 10.43 12.02 -9.47
CA PRO A 85 11.13 12.83 -10.46
C PRO A 85 10.51 14.19 -10.78
N ASP A 86 9.28 14.43 -10.35
CA ASP A 86 8.60 15.71 -10.39
C ASP A 86 8.72 16.51 -9.08
N GLY A 87 9.62 16.13 -8.19
CA GLY A 87 9.90 16.78 -6.91
C GLY A 87 8.87 16.50 -5.80
N MET A 88 7.86 15.68 -6.08
CA MET A 88 6.87 15.31 -5.07
C MET A 88 7.44 14.27 -4.09
N LEU A 89 6.97 14.28 -2.85
CA LEU A 89 7.45 13.37 -1.81
C LEU A 89 6.43 12.26 -1.52
N ILE A 90 6.93 11.03 -1.36
CA ILE A 90 6.15 9.86 -0.95
C ILE A 90 6.83 9.12 0.19
N GLU A 91 6.03 8.33 0.91
CA GLU A 91 6.51 7.50 2.02
C GLU A 91 6.41 6.01 1.68
N THR A 92 7.38 5.26 2.18
CA THR A 92 7.35 3.79 2.20
C THR A 92 7.73 3.34 3.59
N VAL A 93 7.04 2.32 4.12
CA VAL A 93 7.32 1.79 5.47
C VAL A 93 7.66 0.31 5.37
N LEU A 94 8.83 -0.06 5.87
CA LEU A 94 9.23 -1.44 6.11
C LEU A 94 8.90 -1.80 7.56
N MET A 95 8.18 -2.91 7.76
CA MET A 95 7.83 -3.44 9.07
C MET A 95 8.40 -4.85 9.24
N ARG A 96 8.96 -5.12 10.42
CA ARG A 96 9.42 -6.46 10.82
C ARG A 96 8.28 -7.21 11.51
N GLN A 97 7.67 -8.15 10.80
CA GLN A 97 6.61 -9.00 11.34
C GLN A 97 7.17 -10.38 11.71
N HIS A 98 6.51 -11.07 12.63
CA HIS A 98 6.89 -12.44 13.02
C HIS A 98 6.86 -13.44 11.85
N TYR A 99 6.05 -13.16 10.82
CA TYR A 99 5.96 -13.94 9.59
C TYR A 99 6.87 -13.44 8.45
N GLY A 100 7.65 -12.38 8.68
CA GLY A 100 8.63 -11.86 7.73
C GLY A 100 8.57 -10.34 7.52
N LEU A 101 9.30 -9.87 6.52
CA LEU A 101 9.43 -8.44 6.21
C LEU A 101 8.29 -7.97 5.32
N SER A 102 7.52 -7.01 5.81
CA SER A 102 6.38 -6.43 5.10
C SER A 102 6.65 -5.00 4.69
N VAL A 103 6.45 -4.67 3.42
CA VAL A 103 6.59 -3.29 2.93
C VAL A 103 5.21 -2.70 2.63
N CYS A 104 4.95 -1.53 3.19
CA CYS A 104 3.80 -0.69 2.92
C CYS A 104 4.14 0.30 1.81
N VAL A 105 3.48 0.17 0.67
CA VAL A 105 3.73 1.02 -0.52
C VAL A 105 2.66 2.09 -0.70
N THR A 106 3.11 3.26 -1.15
CA THR A 106 2.29 4.37 -1.61
C THR A 106 1.89 4.17 -3.07
N THR A 107 0.67 4.59 -3.43
CA THR A 107 0.12 4.45 -4.79
C THR A 107 -0.23 5.79 -5.43
N GLN A 108 -0.34 6.87 -4.66
CA GLN A 108 -0.71 8.19 -5.16
C GLN A 108 0.00 9.29 -4.36
N VAL A 109 0.16 10.47 -4.97
CA VAL A 109 0.55 11.68 -4.24
C VAL A 109 -0.72 12.42 -3.79
N GLY A 110 -1.04 12.26 -2.51
CA GLY A 110 -2.31 12.74 -1.94
C GLY A 110 -3.43 11.70 -2.11
N CYS A 111 -4.62 12.00 -1.61
CA CYS A 111 -5.75 11.07 -1.65
C CYS A 111 -7.10 11.81 -1.68
N ASN A 112 -8.04 11.35 -2.52
CA ASN A 112 -9.35 11.99 -2.69
C ASN A 112 -10.49 11.34 -1.88
N ILE A 113 -10.21 10.31 -1.08
CA ILE A 113 -11.25 9.56 -0.34
C ILE A 113 -11.90 10.43 0.76
N GLY A 114 -11.14 11.35 1.35
CA GLY A 114 -11.65 12.29 2.35
C GLY A 114 -11.96 11.63 3.70
N CYS A 115 -11.13 10.69 4.15
CA CYS A 115 -11.16 10.16 5.52
C CYS A 115 -10.70 11.25 6.49
N THR A 116 -11.52 11.59 7.48
CA THR A 116 -11.27 12.71 8.42
C THR A 116 -10.25 12.39 9.50
N PHE A 117 -9.85 11.12 9.64
CA PHE A 117 -8.85 10.64 10.60
C PHE A 117 -7.48 10.36 9.96
N CYS A 118 -7.31 10.65 8.66
CA CYS A 118 -6.13 10.21 7.91
C CYS A 118 -5.28 11.40 7.44
N ALA A 119 -3.99 11.40 7.81
CA ALA A 119 -3.03 12.40 7.34
C ALA A 119 -2.90 12.43 5.80
N SER A 120 -3.07 11.28 5.14
CA SER A 120 -3.01 11.19 3.67
C SER A 120 -4.14 11.96 2.97
N GLY A 121 -5.28 12.17 3.65
CA GLY A 121 -6.42 12.92 3.14
C GLY A 121 -6.32 14.44 3.30
N LEU A 122 -5.27 14.95 3.95
CA LEU A 122 -5.04 16.39 4.15
C LEU A 122 -4.77 17.12 2.82
N ILE A 123 -4.14 16.42 1.87
CA ILE A 123 -3.81 16.96 0.54
C ILE A 123 -4.64 16.19 -0.49
N LYS A 124 -5.38 16.94 -1.32
CA LYS A 124 -6.09 16.38 -2.48
C LYS A 124 -5.12 15.62 -3.38
N LYS A 125 -5.60 14.56 -4.03
CA LYS A 125 -4.80 13.81 -5.00
C LYS A 125 -4.27 14.76 -6.06
N GLN A 126 -2.94 14.76 -6.24
CA GLN A 126 -2.25 15.48 -7.29
C GLN A 126 -2.12 14.60 -8.54
N ARG A 127 -1.64 13.37 -8.37
CA ARG A 127 -1.55 12.36 -9.42
C ARG A 127 -1.42 10.93 -8.87
N ASP A 128 -1.61 9.99 -9.77
CA ASP A 128 -1.26 8.59 -9.57
C ASP A 128 0.25 8.36 -9.69
N LEU A 129 0.75 7.36 -8.96
CA LEU A 129 2.05 6.78 -9.26
C LEU A 129 1.91 5.78 -10.40
N ASN A 130 2.87 5.77 -11.33
CA ASN A 130 2.97 4.67 -12.30
C ASN A 130 3.49 3.39 -11.60
N ASN A 131 3.30 2.23 -12.23
CA ASN A 131 3.71 0.96 -11.64
C ASN A 131 5.23 0.85 -11.39
N GLY A 132 6.06 1.55 -12.18
CA GLY A 132 7.51 1.63 -11.95
C GLY A 132 7.85 2.39 -10.67
N GLU A 133 7.19 3.53 -10.40
CA GLU A 133 7.33 4.28 -9.15
C GLU A 133 6.86 3.46 -7.93
N ILE A 134 5.78 2.68 -8.06
CA ILE A 134 5.33 1.78 -6.99
C ILE A 134 6.35 0.65 -6.77
N MET A 135 6.85 0.04 -7.84
CA MET A 135 7.83 -1.04 -7.79
C MET A 135 9.17 -0.59 -7.19
N SER A 136 9.64 0.61 -7.53
CA SER A 136 10.91 1.15 -7.03
C SER A 136 10.93 1.35 -5.52
N GLN A 137 9.77 1.54 -4.87
CA GLN A 137 9.70 1.53 -3.40
C GLN A 137 10.18 0.18 -2.83
N ILE A 138 9.75 -0.93 -3.42
CA ILE A 138 10.19 -2.28 -3.00
C ILE A 138 11.67 -2.47 -3.31
N MET A 139 12.12 -2.05 -4.50
CA MET A 139 13.50 -2.26 -4.94
C MET A 139 14.51 -1.46 -4.12
N LEU A 140 14.17 -0.24 -3.69
CA LEU A 140 15.01 0.56 -2.80
C LEU A 140 15.05 0.00 -1.37
N VAL A 141 13.93 -0.49 -0.84
CA VAL A 141 13.93 -1.22 0.44
C VAL A 141 14.78 -2.48 0.34
N GLN A 142 14.72 -3.18 -0.79
CA GLN A 142 15.52 -4.37 -0.98
C GLN A 142 17.03 -4.07 -1.11
N LYS A 143 17.39 -2.97 -1.78
CA LYS A 143 18.75 -2.45 -1.86
C LYS A 143 19.33 -2.20 -0.46
N TYR A 144 18.54 -1.61 0.44
CA TYR A 144 18.96 -1.36 1.83
C TYR A 144 19.41 -2.64 2.56
N PHE A 145 18.76 -3.79 2.30
CA PHE A 145 19.22 -5.08 2.86
C PHE A 145 20.45 -5.64 2.16
N ASP A 146 20.52 -5.46 0.84
CA ASP A 146 21.61 -5.97 0.02
C ASP A 146 22.94 -5.28 0.38
N GLU A 147 22.92 -3.96 0.59
CA GLU A 147 24.07 -3.17 1.03
C GLU A 147 24.55 -3.56 2.44
N ARG A 148 23.66 -4.10 3.28
CA ARG A 148 23.99 -4.60 4.62
C ARG A 148 24.46 -6.05 4.64
N GLY A 149 24.38 -6.77 3.51
CA GLY A 149 24.81 -8.16 3.41
C GLY A 149 24.03 -9.14 4.31
N GLN A 150 22.82 -8.77 4.75
CA GLN A 150 22.05 -9.55 5.74
C GLN A 150 21.30 -10.73 5.12
N GLY A 151 21.27 -10.85 3.78
CA GLY A 151 20.52 -11.89 3.08
C GLY A 151 19.00 -11.78 3.25
N GLU A 152 18.51 -10.67 3.80
CA GLU A 152 17.10 -10.43 4.05
C GLU A 152 16.34 -10.09 2.75
N ARG A 153 15.09 -10.52 2.68
CA ARG A 153 14.24 -10.31 1.52
C ARG A 153 12.85 -9.85 1.94
N VAL A 154 12.32 -8.85 1.22
CA VAL A 154 10.92 -8.46 1.32
C VAL A 154 10.03 -9.66 0.97
N SER A 155 9.21 -10.10 1.92
CA SER A 155 8.39 -11.30 1.78
C SER A 155 6.90 -11.02 1.73
N HIS A 156 6.47 -9.83 2.17
CA HIS A 156 5.08 -9.39 2.22
C HIS A 156 4.95 -7.96 1.71
N ILE A 157 3.80 -7.65 1.10
CA ILE A 157 3.46 -6.32 0.60
C ILE A 157 2.06 -5.97 1.06
N VAL A 158 1.91 -4.76 1.60
CA VAL A 158 0.60 -4.16 1.87
C VAL A 158 0.48 -2.86 1.08
N VAL A 159 -0.56 -2.77 0.26
CA VAL A 159 -0.87 -1.56 -0.51
C VAL A 159 -1.80 -0.69 0.34
N MET A 160 -1.21 -0.09 1.37
CA MET A 160 -1.89 0.66 2.44
C MET A 160 -1.18 1.98 2.77
N GLY A 161 -0.24 2.43 1.92
CA GLY A 161 0.44 3.71 2.08
C GLY A 161 -0.46 4.88 1.68
N ILE A 162 0.12 5.91 1.08
CA ILE A 162 -0.64 7.07 0.64
C ILE A 162 -1.43 6.73 -0.63
N GLY A 163 -2.71 7.08 -0.66
CA GLY A 163 -3.60 6.94 -1.82
C GLY A 163 -4.67 5.87 -1.69
N GLU A 164 -5.59 5.84 -2.64
CA GLU A 164 -6.60 4.80 -2.84
C GLU A 164 -6.17 3.88 -3.99
N PRO A 165 -5.76 2.64 -3.72
CA PRO A 165 -5.26 1.73 -4.76
C PRO A 165 -6.23 1.49 -5.90
N PHE A 166 -7.53 1.44 -5.63
CA PHE A 166 -8.54 1.22 -6.67
C PHE A 166 -8.85 2.46 -7.51
N ASP A 167 -8.46 3.65 -7.05
CA ASP A 167 -8.47 4.87 -7.85
C ASP A 167 -7.24 4.96 -8.78
N ASN A 168 -6.20 4.15 -8.52
CA ASN A 168 -5.02 3.95 -9.38
C ASN A 168 -4.95 2.51 -9.94
N TYR A 169 -6.11 1.99 -10.37
CA TYR A 169 -6.34 0.56 -10.58
C TYR A 169 -5.30 -0.13 -11.48
N ASP A 170 -5.07 0.39 -12.67
CA ASP A 170 -4.25 -0.28 -13.69
C ASP A 170 -2.77 -0.37 -13.27
N ASN A 171 -2.22 0.69 -12.68
CA ASN A 171 -0.84 0.69 -12.20
C ASN A 171 -0.66 -0.27 -11.01
N VAL A 172 -1.63 -0.29 -10.08
CA VAL A 172 -1.60 -1.22 -8.95
C VAL A 172 -1.68 -2.67 -9.43
N LEU A 173 -2.55 -2.98 -10.38
CA LEU A 173 -2.70 -4.33 -10.90
C LEU A 173 -1.44 -4.81 -11.64
N LYS A 174 -0.83 -3.95 -12.46
CA LYS A 174 0.47 -4.24 -13.10
C LYS A 174 1.55 -4.49 -12.07
N PHE A 175 1.66 -3.64 -11.05
CA PHE A 175 2.58 -3.81 -9.92
C PHE A 175 2.38 -5.17 -9.23
N VAL A 176 1.13 -5.50 -8.86
CA VAL A 176 0.77 -6.76 -8.19
C VAL A 176 1.21 -7.97 -9.02
N ARG A 177 0.95 -7.96 -10.33
CA ARG A 177 1.37 -9.03 -11.25
C ARG A 177 2.90 -9.15 -11.32
N THR A 178 3.60 -8.02 -11.41
CA THR A 178 5.08 -7.98 -11.47
C THR A 178 5.73 -8.53 -10.21
N VAL A 179 5.27 -8.13 -9.01
CA VAL A 179 5.85 -8.64 -7.75
C VAL A 179 5.54 -10.11 -7.51
N ASN A 180 4.41 -10.60 -8.05
CA ASN A 180 3.99 -11.99 -7.93
C ASN A 180 4.65 -12.92 -8.96
N ASP A 181 5.21 -12.40 -10.06
CA ASP A 181 5.88 -13.19 -11.11
C ASP A 181 6.97 -14.09 -10.52
N ASP A 182 6.88 -15.38 -10.83
CA ASP A 182 7.73 -16.46 -10.29
C ASP A 182 9.18 -16.36 -10.75
N LYS A 183 9.46 -15.66 -11.86
CA LYS A 183 10.81 -15.41 -12.36
C LYS A 183 11.36 -14.07 -11.88
N GLY A 184 10.50 -13.19 -11.36
CA GLY A 184 10.84 -11.89 -10.80
C GLY A 184 11.09 -11.94 -9.30
N LEU A 185 10.45 -11.04 -8.55
CA LEU A 185 10.55 -11.06 -7.10
C LEU A 185 9.99 -12.36 -6.52
N ALA A 186 8.96 -12.98 -7.11
CA ALA A 186 8.32 -14.19 -6.60
C ALA A 186 7.78 -14.04 -5.17
N ILE A 187 7.06 -12.95 -4.90
CA ILE A 187 6.31 -12.78 -3.66
C ILE A 187 4.97 -13.51 -3.83
N GLY A 188 4.70 -14.48 -2.95
CA GLY A 188 3.48 -15.28 -3.04
C GLY A 188 2.22 -14.42 -2.93
N ALA A 189 1.21 -14.70 -3.74
CA ALA A 189 0.01 -13.85 -3.83
C ALA A 189 -0.69 -13.66 -2.46
N ARG A 190 -0.69 -14.70 -1.61
CA ARG A 190 -1.26 -14.66 -0.25
C ARG A 190 -0.50 -13.74 0.71
N HIS A 191 0.69 -13.27 0.35
CA HIS A 191 1.50 -12.34 1.13
C HIS A 191 1.35 -10.89 0.63
N ILE A 192 0.48 -10.68 -0.36
CA ILE A 192 0.17 -9.37 -0.92
C ILE A 192 -1.27 -9.02 -0.52
N THR A 193 -1.45 -7.85 0.08
CA THR A 193 -2.77 -7.34 0.46
C THR A 193 -2.99 -5.99 -0.20
N VAL A 194 -4.06 -5.85 -0.97
CA VAL A 194 -4.52 -4.58 -1.53
C VAL A 194 -5.69 -4.08 -0.70
N SER A 195 -5.57 -2.87 -0.14
CA SER A 195 -6.66 -2.24 0.60
C SER A 195 -7.45 -1.29 -0.27
N THR A 196 -8.74 -1.14 0.00
CA THR A 196 -9.60 -0.11 -0.62
C THR A 196 -10.54 0.51 0.39
N SER A 197 -10.84 1.79 0.21
CA SER A 197 -11.88 2.54 0.94
C SER A 197 -13.29 2.24 0.45
N GLY A 198 -13.44 1.34 -0.53
CA GLY A 198 -14.74 0.80 -0.94
C GLY A 198 -15.26 1.32 -2.28
N LEU A 199 -14.40 1.42 -3.30
CA LEU A 199 -14.85 1.68 -4.68
C LEU A 199 -15.56 0.43 -5.20
N ALA A 200 -16.88 0.35 -4.98
CA ALA A 200 -17.66 -0.88 -5.21
C ALA A 200 -17.54 -1.44 -6.63
N HIS A 201 -17.48 -0.58 -7.65
CA HIS A 201 -17.28 -1.01 -9.03
C HIS A 201 -15.90 -1.65 -9.25
N LYS A 202 -14.85 -1.10 -8.63
CA LYS A 202 -13.49 -1.67 -8.69
C LYS A 202 -13.30 -2.94 -7.89
N ILE A 203 -14.06 -3.13 -6.80
CA ILE A 203 -14.10 -4.43 -6.10
C ILE A 203 -14.63 -5.52 -7.05
N ARG A 204 -15.66 -5.21 -7.86
CA ARG A 204 -16.20 -6.15 -8.86
C ARG A 204 -15.20 -6.41 -9.97
N ASP A 205 -14.56 -5.38 -10.52
CA ASP A 205 -13.49 -5.54 -11.52
C ASP A 205 -12.39 -6.46 -10.95
N PHE A 206 -11.94 -6.19 -9.71
CA PHE A 206 -10.89 -6.96 -9.03
C PHE A 206 -11.23 -8.42 -8.79
N ALA A 207 -12.50 -8.74 -8.52
CA ALA A 207 -12.95 -10.13 -8.41
C ALA A 207 -12.73 -10.93 -9.70
N ASN A 208 -12.82 -10.26 -10.86
CA ASN A 208 -12.72 -10.88 -12.19
C ASN A 208 -11.27 -10.98 -12.70
N GLU A 209 -10.30 -10.35 -12.04
CA GLU A 209 -8.89 -10.32 -12.50
C GLU A 209 -8.16 -11.66 -12.36
N GLY A 210 -8.73 -12.63 -11.63
CA GLY A 210 -8.12 -13.94 -11.36
C GLY A 210 -6.87 -13.90 -10.47
N VAL A 211 -6.52 -12.72 -9.92
CA VAL A 211 -5.39 -12.59 -9.00
C VAL A 211 -5.71 -13.17 -7.63
N GLN A 212 -4.77 -13.92 -7.06
CA GLN A 212 -4.96 -14.59 -5.76
C GLN A 212 -4.46 -13.75 -4.57
N VAL A 213 -4.40 -12.43 -4.72
CA VAL A 213 -3.99 -11.53 -3.64
C VAL A 213 -5.13 -11.31 -2.64
N ASN A 214 -4.79 -10.84 -1.44
CA ASN A 214 -5.80 -10.59 -0.41
C ASN A 214 -6.45 -9.22 -0.62
N LEU A 215 -7.76 -9.15 -0.41
CA LEU A 215 -8.52 -7.90 -0.37
C LEU A 215 -8.71 -7.46 1.09
N ALA A 216 -8.32 -6.23 1.39
CA ALA A 216 -8.71 -5.52 2.60
C ALA A 216 -9.68 -4.38 2.26
N VAL A 217 -10.67 -4.16 3.12
CA VAL A 217 -11.65 -3.07 2.99
C VAL A 217 -11.58 -2.20 4.23
N SER A 218 -11.24 -0.93 4.03
CA SER A 218 -11.32 0.13 5.04
C SER A 218 -12.79 0.45 5.32
N LEU A 219 -13.38 -0.26 6.28
CA LEU A 219 -14.81 -0.14 6.62
C LEU A 219 -15.05 0.94 7.65
N HIS A 220 -14.36 0.83 8.79
CA HIS A 220 -14.28 1.82 9.89
C HIS A 220 -15.59 2.22 10.59
N ALA A 221 -16.76 1.82 10.10
CA ALA A 221 -18.04 2.03 10.76
C ALA A 221 -19.09 1.00 10.28
N PRO A 222 -20.04 0.60 11.13
CA PRO A 222 -21.02 -0.43 10.80
C PRO A 222 -22.29 0.09 10.13
N ASN A 223 -22.51 1.41 10.10
CA ASN A 223 -23.72 2.02 9.51
C ASN A 223 -23.37 3.25 8.66
N ASN A 224 -24.29 3.64 7.77
CA ASN A 224 -24.06 4.71 6.80
C ASN A 224 -23.90 6.10 7.44
N GLU A 225 -24.59 6.36 8.54
CA GLU A 225 -24.52 7.65 9.24
C GLU A 225 -23.11 7.87 9.79
N LEU A 226 -22.61 6.93 10.59
CA LEU A 226 -21.27 6.97 11.16
C LEU A 226 -20.21 6.90 10.07
N ARG A 227 -20.36 6.01 9.08
CA ARG A 227 -19.38 5.90 8.00
C ARG A 227 -19.26 7.19 7.19
N SER A 228 -20.37 7.87 6.92
CA SER A 228 -20.37 9.14 6.17
C SER A 228 -19.81 10.32 6.96
N SER A 229 -19.79 10.25 8.29
CA SER A 229 -19.20 11.29 9.14
C SER A 229 -17.67 11.23 9.14
N ILE A 230 -17.09 10.02 9.03
CA ILE A 230 -15.63 9.81 9.04
C ILE A 230 -15.01 9.52 7.67
N MET A 231 -15.80 9.04 6.69
CA MET A 231 -15.35 8.67 5.33
C MET A 231 -16.31 9.22 4.27
N LYS A 232 -15.92 10.32 3.62
CA LYS A 232 -16.78 10.99 2.59
C LYS A 232 -17.17 10.07 1.43
N ILE A 233 -16.32 9.13 1.05
CA ILE A 233 -16.58 8.15 -0.02
C ILE A 233 -17.89 7.36 0.18
N ASN A 234 -18.34 7.18 1.44
CA ASN A 234 -19.58 6.47 1.73
C ASN A 234 -20.82 7.14 1.14
N ARG A 235 -20.78 8.45 0.88
CA ARG A 235 -21.90 9.16 0.22
C ARG A 235 -22.09 8.71 -1.24
N ALA A 236 -21.00 8.35 -1.92
CA ALA A 236 -21.05 7.82 -3.28
C ALA A 236 -21.28 6.30 -3.29
N PHE A 237 -20.62 5.60 -2.36
CA PHE A 237 -20.70 4.14 -2.18
C PHE A 237 -21.15 3.80 -0.75
N PRO A 238 -22.46 3.92 -0.46
CA PRO A 238 -23.00 3.55 0.84
C PRO A 238 -22.82 2.05 1.12
N ILE A 239 -22.94 1.67 2.39
CA ILE A 239 -22.64 0.32 2.88
C ILE A 239 -23.35 -0.76 2.07
N GLU A 240 -24.59 -0.55 1.65
CA GLU A 240 -25.36 -1.52 0.85
C GLU A 240 -24.69 -1.77 -0.51
N LYS A 241 -24.23 -0.72 -1.19
CA LYS A 241 -23.50 -0.86 -2.47
C LYS A 241 -22.13 -1.51 -2.27
N LEU A 242 -21.45 -1.15 -1.18
CA LEU A 242 -20.16 -1.74 -0.82
C LEU A 242 -20.29 -3.24 -0.55
N PHE A 243 -21.25 -3.63 0.29
CA PHE A 243 -21.48 -5.02 0.66
C PHE A 243 -21.96 -5.87 -0.52
N ALA A 244 -22.82 -5.34 -1.38
CA ALA A 244 -23.20 -6.02 -2.62
C ALA A 244 -21.99 -6.31 -3.54
N ALA A 245 -20.95 -5.46 -3.52
CA ALA A 245 -19.71 -5.71 -4.26
C ALA A 245 -18.78 -6.72 -3.53
N ILE A 246 -18.74 -6.68 -2.20
CA ILE A 246 -17.98 -7.62 -1.37
C ILE A 246 -18.56 -9.03 -1.48
N GLU A 247 -19.88 -9.18 -1.44
CA GLU A 247 -20.59 -10.45 -1.65
C GLU A 247 -20.25 -11.00 -3.04
N TYR A 248 -20.34 -10.17 -4.09
CA TYR A 248 -19.91 -10.58 -5.44
C TYR A 248 -18.44 -11.03 -5.48
N TYR A 249 -17.53 -10.31 -4.81
CA TYR A 249 -16.12 -10.71 -4.72
C TYR A 249 -15.96 -12.06 -4.02
N ILE A 250 -16.68 -12.29 -2.92
CA ILE A 250 -16.65 -13.53 -2.16
C ILE A 250 -17.21 -14.69 -2.99
N GLU A 251 -18.34 -14.50 -3.65
CA GLU A 251 -18.98 -15.51 -4.51
C GLU A 251 -18.07 -15.89 -5.69
N THR A 252 -17.43 -14.91 -6.32
CA THR A 252 -16.58 -15.11 -7.50
C THR A 252 -15.26 -15.79 -7.14
N THR A 253 -14.65 -15.41 -6.01
CA THR A 253 -13.28 -15.82 -5.69
C THR A 253 -13.19 -16.90 -4.61
N ASN A 254 -14.25 -17.07 -3.81
CA ASN A 254 -14.27 -17.87 -2.58
C ASN A 254 -13.13 -17.51 -1.61
N ARG A 255 -12.75 -16.23 -1.57
CA ARG A 255 -11.67 -15.72 -0.71
C ARG A 255 -12.22 -14.91 0.44
N ARG A 256 -11.49 -14.95 1.56
CA ARG A 256 -11.76 -14.15 2.75
C ARG A 256 -11.46 -12.68 2.48
N VAL A 257 -12.31 -11.80 2.99
CA VAL A 257 -12.11 -10.35 3.00
C VAL A 257 -11.70 -9.90 4.40
N THR A 258 -10.64 -9.10 4.47
CA THR A 258 -10.22 -8.44 5.71
C THR A 258 -10.91 -7.08 5.82
N PHE A 259 -11.55 -6.80 6.94
CA PHE A 259 -12.15 -5.50 7.24
C PHE A 259 -11.24 -4.74 8.19
N GLU A 260 -10.68 -3.64 7.73
CA GLU A 260 -9.90 -2.72 8.56
C GLU A 260 -10.88 -1.81 9.31
N TYR A 261 -10.78 -1.78 10.63
CA TYR A 261 -11.66 -1.01 11.50
C TYR A 261 -10.82 -0.19 12.48
N ILE A 262 -10.74 1.12 12.27
CA ILE A 262 -9.95 2.01 13.11
C ILE A 262 -10.71 2.30 14.40
N MET A 263 -10.02 2.28 15.54
CA MET A 263 -10.62 2.47 16.86
C MET A 263 -10.46 3.93 17.29
N LEU A 264 -11.52 4.71 17.10
CA LEU A 264 -11.61 6.12 17.44
C LEU A 264 -12.44 6.26 18.72
N ASN A 265 -11.81 6.81 19.76
CA ASN A 265 -12.40 6.93 21.09
C ASN A 265 -13.73 7.68 21.05
N GLU A 266 -14.78 7.07 21.59
CA GLU A 266 -16.13 7.64 21.70
C GLU A 266 -16.78 8.04 20.36
N VAL A 267 -16.23 7.55 19.24
CA VAL A 267 -16.78 7.80 17.89
C VAL A 267 -17.35 6.52 17.30
N ASN A 268 -16.57 5.44 17.27
CA ASN A 268 -16.95 4.20 16.61
C ASN A 268 -16.58 2.92 17.38
N ASP A 269 -16.14 3.07 18.63
CA ASP A 269 -15.51 2.01 19.43
C ASP A 269 -16.40 1.49 20.58
N GLY A 270 -17.70 1.78 20.54
CA GLY A 270 -18.67 1.29 21.52
C GLY A 270 -19.14 -0.13 21.24
N VAL A 271 -19.70 -0.78 22.28
CA VAL A 271 -20.29 -2.12 22.18
C VAL A 271 -21.45 -2.16 21.20
N GLU A 272 -22.25 -1.09 21.11
CA GLU A 272 -23.35 -0.96 20.16
C GLU A 272 -22.84 -1.06 18.71
N GLN A 273 -21.77 -0.34 18.36
CA GLN A 273 -21.16 -0.42 17.04
C GLN A 273 -20.58 -1.81 16.76
N ALA A 274 -20.04 -2.51 17.77
CA ALA A 274 -19.58 -3.89 17.60
C ALA A 274 -20.73 -4.87 17.30
N LEU A 275 -21.90 -4.68 17.92
CA LEU A 275 -23.11 -5.48 17.65
C LEU A 275 -23.64 -5.20 16.24
N GLU A 276 -23.71 -3.93 15.83
CA GLU A 276 -24.11 -3.57 14.47
C GLU A 276 -23.14 -4.15 13.43
N LEU A 277 -21.83 -4.08 13.69
CA LEU A 277 -20.82 -4.67 12.82
C LEU A 277 -20.98 -6.20 12.71
N ALA A 278 -21.29 -6.87 13.81
CA ALA A 278 -21.52 -8.31 13.81
C ALA A 278 -22.76 -8.70 13.01
N GLU A 279 -23.85 -7.93 13.10
CA GLU A 279 -25.05 -8.17 12.29
C GLU A 279 -24.78 -7.89 10.81
N LEU A 280 -24.06 -6.80 10.48
CA LEU A 280 -23.68 -6.47 9.11
C LEU A 280 -22.85 -7.58 8.44
N LEU A 281 -21.94 -8.21 9.19
CA LEU A 281 -21.06 -9.29 8.69
C LEU A 281 -21.70 -10.68 8.74
N LYS A 282 -22.91 -10.84 9.30
CA LYS A 282 -23.51 -12.13 9.64
C LYS A 282 -23.57 -13.13 8.50
N ASN A 283 -23.97 -12.67 7.30
CA ASN A 283 -24.13 -13.53 6.12
C ASN A 283 -22.79 -13.99 5.54
N ILE A 284 -21.73 -13.21 5.76
CA ILE A 284 -20.38 -13.46 5.22
C ILE A 284 -19.34 -13.78 6.31
N LYS A 285 -19.77 -14.04 7.55
CA LYS A 285 -18.86 -14.15 8.71
C LYS A 285 -17.76 -15.20 8.59
N LYS A 286 -18.02 -16.30 7.87
CA LYS A 286 -17.01 -17.37 7.63
C LYS A 286 -15.85 -16.88 6.77
N LEU A 287 -16.11 -15.91 5.89
CA LEU A 287 -15.16 -15.31 4.96
C LEU A 287 -14.89 -13.83 5.30
N SER A 288 -15.13 -13.45 6.56
CA SER A 288 -14.83 -12.13 7.09
C SER A 288 -13.78 -12.21 8.19
N TYR A 289 -12.84 -11.27 8.19
CA TYR A 289 -11.84 -11.11 9.23
C TYR A 289 -11.69 -9.64 9.61
N VAL A 290 -11.97 -9.26 10.85
CA VAL A 290 -11.91 -7.86 11.29
C VAL A 290 -10.56 -7.57 11.94
N ASN A 291 -9.85 -6.58 11.41
CA ASN A 291 -8.60 -6.08 11.96
C ASN A 291 -8.88 -4.75 12.68
N LEU A 292 -8.88 -4.78 14.02
CA LEU A 292 -9.09 -3.59 14.86
C LEU A 292 -7.77 -2.83 14.94
N ILE A 293 -7.73 -1.60 14.43
CA ILE A 293 -6.53 -0.77 14.35
C ILE A 293 -6.58 0.30 15.44
N PRO A 294 -5.71 0.28 16.46
CA PRO A 294 -5.56 1.41 17.37
C PRO A 294 -5.23 2.69 16.60
N TYR A 295 -5.93 3.79 16.89
CA TYR A 295 -5.68 5.06 16.22
C TYR A 295 -4.35 5.68 16.64
N ASN A 296 -3.53 6.05 15.65
CA ASN A 296 -2.34 6.88 15.82
C ASN A 296 -2.73 8.34 15.59
N PRO A 297 -2.65 9.22 16.60
CA PRO A 297 -3.06 10.62 16.49
C PRO A 297 -2.35 11.35 15.34
N VAL A 298 -3.12 12.15 14.60
CA VAL A 298 -2.64 13.04 13.54
C VAL A 298 -2.81 14.47 14.03
N SER A 299 -1.73 15.28 13.99
CA SER A 299 -1.74 16.64 14.55
C SER A 299 -2.81 17.56 13.96
N GLU A 300 -3.18 17.34 12.69
CA GLU A 300 -4.17 18.10 11.95
C GLU A 300 -5.62 17.63 12.20
N HIS A 301 -5.80 16.55 12.96
CA HIS A 301 -7.10 15.96 13.29
C HIS A 301 -7.20 15.74 14.80
N ASP A 302 -7.21 16.84 15.54
CA ASP A 302 -7.29 16.89 17.00
C ASP A 302 -8.66 16.44 17.55
N GLN A 303 -9.69 16.37 16.70
CA GLN A 303 -11.01 15.87 17.08
C GLN A 303 -11.07 14.36 17.33
N TYR A 304 -10.00 13.62 17.03
CA TYR A 304 -9.94 12.17 17.26
C TYR A 304 -8.87 11.82 18.28
N SER A 305 -9.20 10.85 19.13
CA SER A 305 -8.25 10.30 20.10
C SER A 305 -8.27 8.78 20.07
N ARG A 306 -7.20 8.19 20.58
CA ARG A 306 -7.03 6.75 20.65
C ARG A 306 -7.98 6.14 21.66
N SER A 307 -8.72 5.10 21.26
CA SER A 307 -9.55 4.33 22.18
C SER A 307 -8.72 3.73 23.33
N PRO A 308 -9.16 3.88 24.59
CA PRO A 308 -8.63 3.15 25.73
C PRO A 308 -8.66 1.63 25.50
N LYS A 309 -7.71 0.91 26.12
CA LYS A 309 -7.56 -0.54 25.95
C LYS A 309 -8.83 -1.29 26.34
N GLU A 310 -9.51 -0.83 27.38
CA GLU A 310 -10.75 -1.42 27.90
C GLU A 310 -11.87 -1.38 26.85
N ARG A 311 -12.01 -0.26 26.12
CA ARG A 311 -13.00 -0.11 25.04
C ARG A 311 -12.66 -1.00 23.86
N VAL A 312 -11.38 -1.04 23.45
CA VAL A 312 -10.90 -1.92 22.37
C VAL A 312 -11.16 -3.39 22.70
N MET A 313 -10.89 -3.81 23.93
CA MET A 313 -11.13 -5.19 24.37
C MET A 313 -12.62 -5.51 24.47
N ALA A 314 -13.45 -4.59 24.96
CA ALA A 314 -14.90 -4.77 24.97
C ALA A 314 -15.49 -4.93 23.55
N PHE A 315 -15.00 -4.14 22.59
CA PHE A 315 -15.36 -4.25 21.18
C PHE A 315 -14.92 -5.61 20.59
N TYR A 316 -13.67 -5.99 20.82
CA TYR A 316 -13.10 -7.28 20.40
C TYR A 316 -13.90 -8.46 20.95
N ASP A 317 -14.18 -8.47 22.26
CA ASP A 317 -14.92 -9.55 22.92
C ASP A 317 -16.34 -9.65 22.40
N THR A 318 -16.98 -8.51 22.10
CA THR A 318 -18.33 -8.47 21.53
C THR A 318 -18.35 -9.11 20.13
N LEU A 319 -17.38 -8.79 19.27
CA LEU A 319 -17.26 -9.43 17.96
C LEU A 319 -17.01 -10.93 18.08
N LYS A 320 -16.11 -11.36 18.98
CA LYS A 320 -15.83 -12.80 19.22
C LYS A 320 -17.06 -13.55 19.72
N LYS A 321 -17.80 -13.00 20.68
CA LYS A 321 -19.05 -13.60 21.22
C LYS A 321 -20.11 -13.80 20.13
N ASN A 322 -20.14 -12.93 19.11
CA ASN A 322 -21.04 -13.04 17.97
C ASN A 322 -20.47 -13.90 16.81
N GLY A 323 -19.32 -14.55 17.02
CA GLY A 323 -18.71 -15.47 16.05
C GLY A 323 -18.02 -14.78 14.88
N ILE A 324 -17.65 -13.50 15.02
CA ILE A 324 -16.83 -12.77 14.04
C ILE A 324 -15.36 -12.99 14.37
N ASN A 325 -14.59 -13.42 13.37
CA ASN A 325 -13.14 -13.51 13.53
C ASN A 325 -12.52 -12.11 13.54
N CYS A 326 -11.92 -11.71 14.65
CA CYS A 326 -11.20 -10.46 14.76
C CYS A 326 -9.84 -10.59 15.46
N VAL A 327 -9.02 -9.55 15.32
CA VAL A 327 -7.73 -9.34 16.01
C VAL A 327 -7.53 -7.85 16.29
N VAL A 328 -6.74 -7.51 17.32
CA VAL A 328 -6.22 -6.16 17.52
C VAL A 328 -4.84 -6.09 16.86
N ARG A 329 -4.66 -5.15 15.93
CA ARG A 329 -3.42 -4.95 15.18
C ARG A 329 -2.31 -4.51 16.14
N GLN A 330 -1.15 -5.14 16.02
CA GLN A 330 0.06 -4.67 16.68
C GLN A 330 0.55 -3.37 16.02
N GLU A 331 0.99 -2.44 16.85
CA GLU A 331 1.59 -1.18 16.40
C GLU A 331 3.07 -1.40 16.05
N HIS A 332 3.54 -0.63 15.08
CA HIS A 332 4.91 -0.64 14.58
C HIS A 332 5.35 0.81 14.38
N GLY A 333 6.56 1.17 14.82
CA GLY A 333 7.19 2.48 14.61
C GLY A 333 6.53 3.66 15.35
N THR A 334 5.97 3.44 16.54
CA THR A 334 5.27 4.50 17.29
C THR A 334 6.16 5.69 17.68
N ASP A 335 7.47 5.49 17.75
CA ASP A 335 8.51 6.48 18.05
C ASP A 335 8.94 7.35 16.85
N ILE A 336 8.52 7.00 15.63
CA ILE A 336 8.95 7.66 14.38
C ILE A 336 7.78 8.17 13.51
N ASP A 337 6.65 8.52 14.12
CA ASP A 337 5.44 8.97 13.40
C ASP A 337 5.05 7.99 12.27
N ALA A 338 5.06 6.68 12.53
CA ALA A 338 4.91 5.65 11.49
C ALA A 338 3.52 5.60 10.82
N ALA A 339 2.55 6.42 11.23
CA ALA A 339 1.28 6.50 10.51
C ALA A 339 1.48 7.07 9.09
N CYS A 340 0.68 6.55 8.16
CA CYS A 340 0.81 6.87 6.74
C CYS A 340 0.57 8.37 6.46
N GLY A 341 1.58 9.04 5.91
CA GLY A 341 1.53 10.44 5.46
C GLY A 341 2.04 11.49 6.46
N GLN A 342 2.41 11.09 7.69
CA GLN A 342 2.85 12.03 8.72
C GLN A 342 4.26 12.60 8.47
N LEU A 343 5.22 11.78 8.02
CA LEU A 343 6.62 12.22 7.82
C LEU A 343 6.69 13.26 6.70
N ARG A 344 6.00 13.00 5.59
CA ARG A 344 5.83 13.90 4.44
C ARG A 344 5.20 15.21 4.87
N SER A 345 4.10 15.17 5.65
CA SER A 345 3.44 16.39 6.14
C SER A 345 4.42 17.25 6.95
N ASN A 346 5.15 16.62 7.86
CA ASN A 346 6.13 17.30 8.71
C ASN A 346 7.30 17.90 7.90
N THR A 347 7.86 17.16 6.95
CA THR A 347 8.93 17.69 6.08
C THR A 347 8.44 18.85 5.20
N MET A 348 7.25 18.74 4.60
CA MET A 348 6.68 19.82 3.78
C MET A 348 6.41 21.09 4.60
N LYS A 349 6.04 20.98 5.88
CA LYS A 349 5.90 22.13 6.79
C LYS A 349 7.27 22.77 7.07
N GLN A 350 8.27 21.97 7.41
CA GLN A 350 9.63 22.46 7.68
C GLN A 350 10.26 23.14 6.46
N ASP A 351 10.09 22.59 5.26
CA ASP A 351 10.64 23.17 4.03
C ASP A 351 9.98 24.52 3.71
N LYS A 352 8.67 24.66 3.95
CA LYS A 352 7.97 25.95 3.82
C LYS A 352 8.47 26.98 4.82
N GLU A 353 8.66 26.60 6.08
CA GLU A 353 9.19 27.50 7.12
C GLU A 353 10.62 27.98 6.78
N LYS A 354 11.47 27.07 6.27
CA LYS A 354 12.82 27.41 5.79
C LYS A 354 12.82 28.33 4.57
N ALA A 355 11.88 28.14 3.64
CA ALA A 355 11.74 29.01 2.48
C ALA A 355 11.30 30.43 2.89
N LEU A 356 10.38 30.54 3.86
CA LEU A 356 9.91 31.83 4.38
C LEU A 356 11.02 32.59 5.14
N THR A 357 11.89 31.89 5.87
CA THR A 357 13.02 32.49 6.60
C THR A 357 14.22 32.85 5.73
N LYS A 358 14.35 32.30 4.52
CA LYS A 358 15.37 32.70 3.53
C LYS A 358 15.00 33.95 2.72
N HIS A 359 13.73 34.34 2.74
CA HIS A 359 13.20 35.50 2.01
C HIS A 359 12.80 36.66 2.95
N ALA A 360 13.04 36.52 4.24
CA ALA A 360 13.00 37.58 5.25
C ALA A 360 14.45 37.97 5.60
#